data_AF-A0A937XV07-F1
#
_entry.id   AF-A0A937XV07-F1
#
_cell.length_a   1.000
_cell.length_b   1.000
_cell.length_c   1.000
_cell.angle_alpha   90.00
_cell.angle_beta   90.00
_cell.angle_gamma   90.00
#
_symmetry.space_group_name_H-M   'P 1'
#
loop_
_entity.id
_entity.type
_entity.pdbx_description
1 polymer ?
#
loop_
_entity_poly.entity_id
_entity_poly.type
_entity_poly.pdbx_seq_one_letter_code
_entity_poly.pdbx_strand_id
1 'polypeptide(L)'
;MNFNLTLITQALVFAAFIWFTVRFVWPPLLRAIEARQKRIADGLAAAEQGKKSLESSSRQAELAITEARSRAAEIVAQAEKRGSQVLEEAKAAAKAEGDREKAAAKADIQQEAQRAREQLREQVAALAVAGAEKILRREVDARAHAELLDGIKKQL
;
A
#
# COMPACT_ATOMS: atom_id res chain seq x y z
N MET A 1 -89.44 -64.78 25.19
CA MET A 1 -88.15 -65.02 24.50
C MET A 1 -87.16 -65.52 25.53
N ASN A 2 -86.84 -66.81 25.50
CA ASN A 2 -85.97 -67.42 26.50
C ASN A 2 -84.53 -66.91 26.29
N PHE A 3 -83.93 -66.37 27.35
CA PHE A 3 -82.49 -66.13 27.38
C PHE A 3 -81.77 -67.46 27.22
N ASN A 4 -81.40 -67.80 25.99
CA ASN A 4 -80.66 -69.00 25.68
C ASN A 4 -79.18 -68.78 26.02
N LEU A 5 -78.55 -69.79 26.63
CA LEU A 5 -77.13 -69.82 26.98
C LEU A 5 -76.19 -69.40 25.82
N THR A 6 -76.64 -69.62 24.59
CA THR A 6 -75.97 -69.20 23.35
C THR A 6 -75.80 -67.68 23.23
N LEU A 7 -76.77 -66.88 23.67
CA LEU A 7 -76.70 -65.42 23.62
C LEU A 7 -75.65 -64.87 24.60
N ILE A 8 -75.59 -65.43 25.82
CA ILE A 8 -74.59 -65.06 26.84
C ILE A 8 -73.20 -65.47 26.37
N THR A 9 -73.06 -66.67 25.81
CA THR A 9 -71.78 -67.17 25.28
C THR A 9 -71.29 -66.30 24.11
N GLN A 10 -72.18 -65.93 23.19
CA GLN A 10 -71.86 -65.04 22.08
C GLN A 10 -71.45 -63.63 22.54
N ALA A 11 -72.14 -63.08 23.55
CA ALA A 11 -71.78 -61.79 24.13
C ALA A 11 -70.39 -61.82 24.79
N LEU A 12 -70.05 -62.91 25.48
CA LEU A 12 -68.75 -63.07 26.15
C LEU A 12 -67.61 -63.23 25.14
N VAL A 13 -67.82 -64.00 24.07
CA VAL A 13 -66.86 -64.11 22.95
C VAL A 13 -66.68 -62.77 22.23
N PHE A 14 -67.77 -62.02 22.00
CA PHE A 14 -67.69 -60.69 21.39
C PHE A 14 -66.94 -59.70 22.28
N ALA A 15 -67.18 -59.71 23.59
CA ALA A 15 -66.45 -58.89 24.55
C ALA A 15 -64.95 -59.25 24.60
N ALA A 16 -64.60 -60.54 24.60
CA ALA A 16 -63.22 -60.99 24.53
C ALA A 16 -62.52 -60.57 23.22
N PHE A 17 -63.25 -60.61 22.09
CA PHE A 17 -62.75 -60.15 20.79
C PHE A 17 -62.51 -58.64 20.75
N ILE A 18 -63.41 -57.83 21.31
CA ILE A 18 -63.23 -56.38 21.45
C ILE A 18 -62.00 -56.10 22.33
N TRP A 19 -61.88 -56.79 23.46
CA TRP A 19 -60.73 -56.61 24.34
C TRP A 19 -59.41 -56.95 23.64
N PHE A 20 -59.37 -58.05 22.88
CA PHE A 20 -58.20 -58.43 22.09
C PHE A 20 -57.86 -57.38 21.02
N THR A 21 -58.85 -56.90 20.26
CA THR A 21 -58.63 -55.90 19.21
C THR A 21 -58.16 -54.55 19.78
N VAL A 22 -58.76 -54.09 20.88
CA VAL A 22 -58.32 -52.86 21.57
C VAL A 22 -56.92 -53.00 22.15
N ARG A 23 -56.57 -54.17 22.70
CA ARG A 23 -55.29 -54.39 23.38
C ARG A 23 -54.12 -54.67 22.42
N PHE A 24 -54.39 -55.33 21.28
CA PHE A 24 -53.34 -55.82 20.37
C PHE A 24 -53.33 -55.15 19.00
N VAL A 25 -54.48 -54.76 18.44
CA VAL A 25 -54.57 -54.22 17.06
C VAL A 25 -54.53 -52.69 17.04
N TRP A 26 -55.21 -52.05 17.99
CA TRP A 26 -55.27 -50.59 18.08
C TRP A 26 -53.90 -49.92 18.37
N PRO A 27 -53.06 -50.44 19.29
CA PRO A 27 -51.80 -49.79 19.63
C PRO A 27 -50.77 -49.75 18.47
N PRO A 28 -50.55 -50.82 17.70
CA PRO A 28 -49.71 -50.77 16.50
C PRO A 28 -50.22 -49.78 15.44
N LEU A 29 -51.55 -49.71 15.25
CA LEU A 29 -52.17 -48.83 14.26
C LEU A 29 -51.96 -47.35 14.61
N LEU A 30 -52.23 -46.97 15.87
CA LEU A 30 -52.00 -45.61 16.35
C LEU A 30 -50.52 -45.23 16.30
N ARG A 31 -49.62 -46.13 16.72
CA ARG A 31 -48.18 -45.89 16.61
C ARG A 31 -47.72 -45.65 15.18
N ALA A 32 -48.27 -46.37 14.20
CA ALA A 32 -47.93 -46.16 12.79
C ALA A 32 -48.38 -44.78 12.28
N ILE A 33 -49.57 -44.33 12.70
CA ILE A 33 -50.11 -43.00 12.37
C ILE A 33 -49.27 -41.90 13.04
N GLU A 34 -49.01 -42.03 14.34
CA GLU A 34 -48.19 -41.09 15.11
C GLU A 34 -46.76 -41.00 14.56
N ALA A 35 -46.14 -42.13 14.22
CA ALA A 35 -44.80 -42.15 13.63
C ALA A 35 -44.76 -41.39 12.29
N ARG A 36 -45.82 -41.53 11.46
CA ARG A 36 -45.92 -40.79 10.20
C ARG A 36 -46.14 -39.30 10.43
N GLN A 37 -47.03 -38.93 11.36
CA GLN A 37 -47.26 -37.54 11.72
C GLN A 37 -45.98 -36.89 12.26
N LYS A 38 -45.27 -37.58 13.16
CA LYS A 38 -43.99 -37.12 13.71
C LYS A 38 -42.94 -36.94 12.62
N ARG A 39 -42.79 -37.92 11.71
CA ARG A 39 -41.83 -37.81 10.59
C ARG A 39 -42.11 -36.61 9.68
N ILE A 40 -43.39 -36.30 9.42
CA ILE A 40 -43.78 -35.13 8.63
C ILE A 40 -43.48 -33.83 9.38
N ALA A 41 -43.84 -33.77 10.67
CA ALA A 41 -43.57 -32.61 11.51
C ALA A 41 -42.07 -32.32 11.63
N ASP A 42 -41.27 -33.35 11.93
CA ASP A 42 -39.81 -33.25 12.04
C ASP A 42 -39.19 -32.87 10.69
N GLY A 43 -39.69 -33.43 9.58
CA GLY A 43 -39.23 -33.09 8.23
C GLY A 43 -39.55 -31.64 7.84
N LEU A 44 -40.74 -31.15 8.17
CA LEU A 44 -41.14 -29.77 7.90
C LEU A 44 -40.35 -28.78 8.78
N ALA A 45 -40.16 -29.10 10.06
CA ALA A 45 -39.34 -28.30 10.97
C ALA A 45 -37.87 -28.24 10.52
N ALA A 46 -37.30 -29.36 10.08
CA ALA A 46 -35.94 -29.41 9.55
C ALA A 46 -35.81 -28.61 8.24
N ALA A 47 -36.81 -28.67 7.35
CA ALA A 47 -36.82 -27.90 6.12
C ALA A 47 -36.89 -26.38 6.38
N GLU A 48 -37.75 -25.95 7.29
CA GLU A 48 -37.87 -24.53 7.67
C GLU A 48 -36.60 -24.03 8.35
N GLN A 49 -36.04 -24.81 9.28
CA GLN A 49 -34.77 -24.47 9.92
C GLN A 49 -33.63 -24.42 8.92
N GLY A 50 -33.59 -25.34 7.94
CA GLY A 50 -32.61 -25.35 6.85
C GLY A 50 -32.72 -24.09 5.98
N LYS A 51 -33.94 -23.70 5.59
CA LYS A 51 -34.19 -22.48 4.81
C LYS A 51 -33.77 -21.22 5.57
N LYS A 52 -34.15 -21.11 6.85
CA LYS A 52 -33.77 -19.98 7.70
C LYS A 52 -32.26 -19.89 7.91
N SER A 53 -31.61 -21.04 8.12
CA SER A 53 -30.15 -21.11 8.27
C SER A 53 -29.47 -20.68 6.96
N LEU A 54 -29.93 -21.17 5.81
CA LEU A 54 -29.43 -20.78 4.49
C LEU A 54 -29.57 -19.28 4.24
N GLU A 55 -30.73 -18.70 4.52
CA GLU A 55 -30.95 -17.25 4.38
C GLU A 55 -30.01 -16.46 5.29
N SER A 56 -29.85 -16.89 6.55
CA SER A 56 -28.95 -16.24 7.50
C SER A 56 -27.48 -16.33 7.09
N SER A 57 -27.05 -17.48 6.55
CA SER A 57 -25.69 -17.68 6.05
C SER A 57 -25.44 -16.89 4.77
N SER A 58 -26.42 -16.82 3.86
CA SER A 58 -26.35 -16.01 2.64
C SER A 58 -26.18 -14.53 3.00
N ARG A 59 -26.99 -14.03 3.94
CA ARG A 59 -26.90 -12.64 4.40
C ARG A 59 -25.55 -12.34 5.05
N GLN A 60 -25.04 -13.24 5.88
CA GLN A 60 -23.71 -13.10 6.49
C GLN A 60 -22.59 -13.12 5.42
N ALA A 61 -22.70 -13.96 4.41
CA ALA A 61 -21.74 -14.00 3.31
C ALA A 61 -21.75 -12.70 2.49
N GLU A 62 -22.93 -12.16 2.17
CA GLU A 62 -23.07 -10.86 1.49
C GLU A 62 -22.48 -9.71 2.30
N LEU A 63 -22.73 -9.70 3.61
CA LEU A 63 -22.13 -8.72 4.52
C LEU A 63 -20.62 -8.85 4.55
N ALA A 64 -20.08 -10.06 4.69
CA ALA A 64 -18.64 -10.31 4.69
C ALA A 64 -17.98 -9.88 3.38
N ILE A 65 -18.62 -10.12 2.22
CA ILE A 65 -18.13 -9.67 0.91
C ILE A 65 -18.13 -8.14 0.83
N THR A 66 -19.21 -7.50 1.30
CA THR A 66 -19.32 -6.04 1.27
C THR A 66 -18.27 -5.39 2.17
N GLU A 67 -18.08 -5.92 3.37
CA GLU A 67 -17.06 -5.48 4.31
C GLU A 67 -15.65 -5.69 3.76
N ALA A 68 -15.37 -6.86 3.17
CA ALA A 68 -14.09 -7.13 2.53
C ALA A 68 -13.81 -6.15 1.37
N ARG A 69 -14.82 -5.80 0.56
CA ARG A 69 -14.70 -4.78 -0.50
C ARG A 69 -14.42 -3.40 0.08
N SER A 70 -15.09 -3.00 1.16
CA SER A 70 -14.83 -1.73 1.84
C SER A 70 -13.40 -1.66 2.36
N ARG A 71 -12.95 -2.71 3.07
CA ARG A 71 -11.57 -2.79 3.59
C ARG A 71 -10.55 -2.78 2.45
N ALA A 72 -10.80 -3.47 1.35
CA ALA A 72 -9.92 -3.44 0.19
C ALA A 72 -9.81 -2.04 -0.41
N ALA A 73 -10.93 -1.32 -0.56
CA ALA A 73 -10.94 0.05 -1.05
C ALA A 73 -10.18 1.00 -0.10
N GLU A 74 -10.35 0.84 1.22
CA GLU A 74 -9.60 1.59 2.23
C GLU A 74 -8.09 1.34 2.15
N ILE A 75 -7.68 0.08 1.97
CA ILE A 75 -6.27 -0.29 1.83
C ILE A 75 -5.67 0.36 0.58
N VAL A 76 -6.38 0.30 -0.56
CA VAL A 76 -5.92 0.93 -1.81
C VAL A 76 -5.80 2.44 -1.63
N ALA A 77 -6.82 3.10 -1.08
CA ALA A 77 -6.77 4.54 -0.83
C ALA A 77 -5.63 4.94 0.12
N GLN A 78 -5.37 4.13 1.16
CA GLN A 78 -4.25 4.36 2.07
C GLN A 78 -2.89 4.16 1.37
N ALA A 79 -2.79 3.15 0.50
CA ALA A 79 -1.58 2.89 -0.29
C ALA A 79 -1.30 4.04 -1.27
N GLU A 80 -2.30 4.54 -1.99
CA GLU A 80 -2.17 5.69 -2.89
C GLU A 80 -1.76 6.96 -2.14
N LYS A 81 -2.36 7.22 -0.98
CA LYS A 81 -2.00 8.36 -0.13
C LYS A 81 -0.54 8.26 0.35
N ARG A 82 -0.12 7.09 0.84
CA ARG A 82 1.28 6.87 1.25
C ARG A 82 2.23 6.97 0.06
N GLY A 83 1.86 6.42 -1.09
CA GLY A 83 2.66 6.53 -2.32
C GLY A 83 2.86 7.98 -2.74
N SER A 84 1.81 8.79 -2.69
CA SER A 84 1.87 10.23 -2.96
C SER A 84 2.75 10.97 -1.95
N GLN A 85 2.64 10.65 -0.66
CA GLN A 85 3.50 11.23 0.38
C GLN A 85 4.98 10.91 0.15
N VAL A 86 5.31 9.64 -0.11
CA VAL A 86 6.68 9.21 -0.41
C VAL A 86 7.21 9.90 -1.67
N LEU A 87 6.39 10.06 -2.70
CA LEU A 87 6.79 10.76 -3.92
C LEU A 87 7.11 12.23 -3.66
N GLU A 88 6.27 12.93 -2.88
CA GLU A 88 6.50 14.33 -2.54
C GLU A 88 7.71 14.51 -1.62
N GLU A 89 7.91 13.63 -0.65
CA GLU A 89 9.11 13.60 0.20
C GLU A 89 10.37 13.35 -0.64
N ALA A 90 10.34 12.39 -1.55
CA ALA A 90 11.45 12.09 -2.45
C ALA A 90 11.79 13.27 -3.38
N LYS A 91 10.77 13.94 -3.94
CA LYS A 91 10.96 15.16 -4.74
C LYS A 91 11.57 16.29 -3.92
N ALA A 92 11.10 16.49 -2.70
CA ALA A 92 11.63 17.52 -1.81
C ALA A 92 13.09 17.24 -1.44
N ALA A 93 13.42 16.00 -1.10
CA ALA A 93 14.79 15.56 -0.82
C ALA A 93 15.70 15.72 -2.05
N ALA A 94 15.25 15.30 -3.24
CA ALA A 94 16.00 15.43 -4.48
C ALA A 94 16.26 16.90 -4.84
N LYS A 95 15.28 17.79 -4.63
CA LYS A 95 15.47 19.22 -4.84
C LYS A 95 16.47 19.81 -3.84
N ALA A 96 16.36 19.46 -2.56
CA ALA A 96 17.29 19.91 -1.53
C ALA A 96 18.72 19.47 -1.84
N GLU A 97 18.92 18.21 -2.23
CA GLU A 97 20.24 17.68 -2.59
C GLU A 97 20.78 18.35 -3.86
N GLY A 98 19.95 18.53 -4.88
CA GLY A 98 20.35 19.23 -6.11
C GLY A 98 20.71 20.70 -5.87
N ASP A 99 20.03 21.39 -4.95
CA ASP A 99 20.40 22.76 -4.56
C ASP A 99 21.72 22.78 -3.76
N ARG A 100 21.98 21.75 -2.96
CA ARG A 100 23.25 21.55 -2.23
C ARG A 100 24.42 21.31 -3.18
N GLU A 101 24.24 20.44 -4.16
CA GLU A 101 25.24 20.13 -5.18
C GLU A 101 25.56 21.37 -6.03
N LYS A 102 24.53 22.13 -6.45
CA LYS A 102 24.73 23.41 -7.17
C LYS A 102 25.47 24.43 -6.32
N ALA A 103 25.20 24.51 -5.03
CA ALA A 103 25.90 25.42 -4.14
C ALA A 103 27.37 25.04 -3.99
N ALA A 104 27.68 23.74 -3.84
CA ALA A 104 29.04 23.22 -3.82
C ALA A 104 29.77 23.51 -5.14
N ALA A 105 29.16 23.19 -6.28
CA ALA A 105 29.74 23.46 -7.60
C ALA A 105 30.02 24.96 -7.83
N LYS A 106 29.14 25.85 -7.36
CA LYS A 106 29.38 27.30 -7.41
C LYS A 106 30.57 27.73 -6.54
N ALA A 107 30.72 27.14 -5.36
CA ALA A 107 31.85 27.42 -4.48
C ALA A 107 33.17 26.95 -5.12
N ASP A 108 33.18 25.75 -5.71
CA ASP A 108 34.34 25.19 -6.41
C ASP A 108 34.73 26.06 -7.62
N ILE A 109 33.74 26.48 -8.43
CA ILE A 109 33.97 27.41 -9.56
C ILE A 109 34.55 28.73 -9.07
N GLN A 110 34.06 29.28 -7.95
CA GLN A 110 34.62 30.51 -7.39
C GLN A 110 36.06 30.32 -6.93
N GLN A 111 36.38 29.19 -6.30
CA GLN A 111 37.73 28.88 -5.86
C GLN A 111 38.69 28.73 -7.06
N GLU A 112 38.28 27.99 -8.10
CA GLU A 112 39.06 27.84 -9.32
C GLU A 112 39.22 29.15 -10.09
N ALA A 113 38.19 30.01 -10.11
CA ALA A 113 38.30 31.34 -10.69
C ALA A 113 39.31 32.24 -9.96
N GLN A 114 39.42 32.13 -8.63
CA GLN A 114 40.45 32.85 -7.87
C GLN A 114 41.85 32.31 -8.16
N ARG A 115 42.03 30.98 -8.21
CA ARG A 115 43.31 30.35 -8.61
C ARG A 115 43.74 30.78 -10.01
N ALA A 116 42.82 30.76 -10.97
CA ALA A 116 43.09 31.22 -12.33
C ALA A 116 43.48 32.71 -12.38
N ARG A 117 42.85 33.55 -11.55
CA ARG A 117 43.22 34.98 -11.42
C ARG A 117 44.60 35.18 -10.82
N GLU A 118 44.99 34.38 -9.82
CA GLU A 118 46.34 34.41 -9.25
C GLU A 118 47.40 34.00 -10.29
N GLN A 119 47.16 32.91 -11.02
CA GLN A 119 48.02 32.48 -12.12
C GLN A 119 48.14 33.54 -13.23
N LEU A 120 47.03 34.17 -13.61
CA LEU A 120 47.03 35.27 -14.57
C LEU A 120 47.82 36.48 -14.06
N ARG A 121 47.73 36.81 -12.76
CA ARG A 121 48.52 37.90 -12.16
C ARG A 121 50.02 37.64 -12.26
N GLU A 122 50.46 36.41 -12.00
CA GLU A 122 51.87 36.02 -12.16
C GLU A 122 52.32 36.16 -13.62
N GLN A 123 51.51 35.68 -14.56
CA GLN A 123 51.81 35.79 -16.00
C GLN A 123 51.85 37.25 -16.47
N VAL A 124 50.93 38.11 -16.00
CA VAL A 124 50.89 39.53 -16.34
C VAL A 124 52.09 40.26 -15.74
N ALA A 125 52.51 39.93 -14.51
CA ALA A 125 53.72 40.50 -13.91
C ALA A 125 54.97 40.15 -14.74
N ALA A 126 55.11 38.90 -15.16
CA ALA A 126 56.19 38.46 -16.05
C ALA A 126 56.14 39.20 -17.40
N LEU A 127 54.96 39.35 -17.99
CA LEU A 127 54.78 40.06 -19.26
C LEU A 127 55.06 41.57 -19.13
N ALA A 128 54.71 42.18 -18.00
CA ALA A 128 54.97 43.59 -17.71
C ALA A 128 56.47 43.86 -17.57
N VAL A 129 57.22 42.98 -16.89
CA VAL A 129 58.70 43.07 -16.82
C VAL A 129 59.31 42.92 -18.21
N ALA A 130 58.89 41.92 -18.99
CA ALA A 130 59.38 41.74 -20.36
C ALA A 130 59.04 42.93 -21.28
N GLY A 131 57.86 43.54 -21.10
CA GLY A 131 57.46 44.76 -21.78
C GLY A 131 58.30 45.97 -21.38
N ALA A 132 58.55 46.15 -20.08
CA ALA A 132 59.41 47.20 -19.54
C ALA A 132 60.86 47.05 -20.05
N GLU A 133 61.42 45.83 -20.06
CA GLU A 133 62.74 45.55 -20.65
C GLU A 133 62.79 45.91 -22.13
N LYS A 134 61.74 45.61 -22.89
CA LYS A 134 61.67 45.91 -24.33
C LYS A 134 61.57 47.41 -24.61
N ILE A 135 60.82 48.16 -23.78
CA ILE A 135 60.75 49.63 -23.85
C ILE A 135 62.11 50.24 -23.45
N LEU A 136 62.71 49.77 -22.35
CA LEU A 136 64.02 50.23 -21.90
C LEU A 136 65.08 49.99 -22.98
N ARG A 137 65.11 48.81 -23.63
CA ARG A 137 66.00 48.55 -24.79
C ARG A 137 65.74 49.46 -25.99
N ARG A 138 64.53 50.01 -26.14
CA ARG A 138 64.17 50.94 -27.22
C ARG A 138 64.57 52.39 -26.89
N GLU A 139 64.47 52.79 -25.63
CA GLU A 139 64.91 54.12 -25.16
C GLU A 139 66.40 54.19 -24.87
N VAL A 140 67.04 53.07 -24.52
CA VAL A 140 68.49 52.88 -24.44
C VAL A 140 69.04 52.78 -25.87
N ASP A 141 68.94 53.88 -26.61
CA ASP A 141 69.61 54.08 -27.89
C ASP A 141 71.08 54.44 -27.62
N ALA A 142 71.99 53.89 -28.42
CA ALA A 142 73.42 54.18 -28.35
C ALA A 142 73.72 55.69 -28.45
N ARG A 143 72.81 56.47 -29.05
CA ARG A 143 72.87 57.94 -29.09
C ARG A 143 72.67 58.62 -27.73
N ALA A 144 71.74 58.16 -26.89
CA ALA A 144 71.49 58.76 -25.57
C ALA A 144 72.65 58.47 -24.60
N HIS A 145 73.30 57.31 -24.73
CA HIS A 145 74.52 57.00 -23.98
C HIS A 145 75.75 57.75 -24.49
N ALA A 146 75.85 58.04 -25.80
CA ALA A 146 76.93 58.85 -26.34
C ALA A 146 76.89 60.28 -25.78
N GLU A 147 75.73 60.93 -25.70
CA GLU A 147 75.60 62.28 -25.12
C GLU A 147 75.89 62.32 -23.60
N LEU A 148 75.44 61.32 -22.83
CA LEU A 148 75.73 61.24 -21.39
C LEU A 148 77.23 60.96 -21.13
N LEU A 149 77.88 60.12 -21.93
CA LEU A 149 79.31 59.86 -21.83
C LEU A 149 80.15 61.08 -22.26
N ASP A 150 79.71 61.85 -23.25
CA ASP A 150 80.38 63.10 -23.68
C ASP A 150 80.21 64.23 -22.64
N GLY A 151 79.07 64.27 -21.94
CA GLY A 151 78.84 65.20 -20.83
C GLY A 151 79.74 64.94 -19.61
N ILE A 152 79.97 63.67 -19.26
CA ILE A 152 80.87 63.27 -18.17
C ILE A 152 82.34 63.52 -18.55
N LYS A 153 82.71 63.33 -19.82
CA LYS A 153 84.06 63.63 -20.32
C LYS A 153 84.42 65.12 -20.30
N LYS A 154 83.42 66.02 -20.25
CA LYS A 154 83.62 67.47 -20.15
C LYS A 154 83.71 68.00 -18.70
N GLN A 155 83.48 67.15 -17.70
CA GLN A 155 83.60 67.48 -16.27
C GLN A 155 84.83 66.87 -15.59
N LEU A 156 85.70 66.20 -16.35
CA LEU A 156 87.08 65.85 -15.99
C LEU A 156 88.05 66.73 -16.79
#